data_AF-A0A0K3A5W6-F1
#
_entry.id   AF-A0A0K3A5W6-F1
#
_cell.length_a   1.000
_cell.length_b   1.000
_cell.length_c   1.000
_cell.angle_alpha   90.00
_cell.angle_beta   90.00
_cell.angle_gamma   90.00
#
_symmetry.space_group_name_H-M   'P 1'
#
loop_
_entity.id
_entity.type
_entity.pdbx_description
1 polymer ?
#
loop_
_entity_poly.entity_id
_entity_poly.type
_entity_poly.pdbx_seq_one_letter_code
_entity_poly.pdbx_strand_id
1 'polypeptide(L)'
;VVLSSGTFMRGLIHIGTQNFSGGRLGDAASSGLSENLKRLGFPLGRLKTGTPARLLASSIDFSVMEEQPGDQNVCFVHRNEAFVPQLPQVSCYITHTTDKTKDLIINNLHRSALYGGRIEGVGPRYCPSIEDKIVKFSDKDRHHIFIEPEGLNTQEVY
;
A
#
# COMPACT_ATOMS: atom_id res chain seq x y z
N VAL A 1 -4.96 -2.07 30.11
CA VAL A 1 -5.50 -1.71 28.76
C VAL A 1 -4.34 -1.68 27.78
N VAL A 2 -4.47 -2.32 26.63
CA VAL A 2 -3.48 -2.25 25.52
C VAL A 2 -4.12 -1.44 24.41
N LEU A 3 -3.42 -0.40 23.92
CA LEU A 3 -3.89 0.44 22.82
C LEU A 3 -3.24 -0.01 21.50
N SER A 4 -4.06 -0.41 20.52
CA SER A 4 -3.62 -0.89 19.20
C SER A 4 -4.47 -0.27 18.07
N SER A 5 -4.55 1.06 18.04
CA SER A 5 -5.49 1.81 17.18
C SER A 5 -5.22 1.73 15.67
N GLY A 6 -4.11 1.14 15.23
CA GLY A 6 -3.71 1.12 13.81
C GLY A 6 -3.72 2.53 13.20
N THR A 7 -4.33 2.66 12.01
CA THR A 7 -4.46 3.91 11.26
C THR A 7 -5.68 4.76 11.66
N PHE A 8 -6.46 4.34 12.66
CA PHE A 8 -7.75 4.97 12.96
C PHE A 8 -7.65 6.26 13.76
N MET A 9 -6.65 6.39 14.64
CA MET A 9 -6.54 7.54 15.56
C MET A 9 -6.32 8.85 14.79
N ARG A 10 -7.35 9.70 14.70
CA ARG A 10 -7.35 10.91 13.86
C ARG A 10 -6.86 10.63 12.44
N GLY A 11 -7.27 9.48 11.88
CA GLY A 11 -6.97 9.07 10.52
C GLY A 11 -7.52 10.08 9.50
N LEU A 12 -6.72 10.36 8.47
CA LEU A 12 -7.06 11.25 7.38
C LEU A 12 -6.63 10.59 6.07
N ILE A 13 -7.58 10.39 5.17
CA ILE A 13 -7.35 9.79 3.86
C ILE A 13 -7.07 10.91 2.86
N HIS A 14 -6.08 10.68 1.99
CA HIS A 14 -5.71 11.61 0.93
C HIS A 14 -5.81 10.91 -0.43
N ILE A 15 -6.58 11.50 -1.35
CA ILE A 15 -6.67 11.04 -2.76
C ILE A 15 -6.50 12.27 -3.65
N GLY A 16 -5.29 12.42 -4.20
CA GLY A 16 -4.91 13.59 -4.98
C GLY A 16 -5.09 14.89 -4.20
N THR A 17 -6.06 15.71 -4.63
CA THR A 17 -6.37 16.99 -4.00
C THR A 17 -7.44 16.90 -2.90
N GLN A 18 -8.13 15.76 -2.78
CA GLN A 18 -9.18 15.56 -1.80
C GLN A 18 -8.62 14.91 -0.53
N ASN A 19 -9.20 15.28 0.61
CA ASN A 19 -8.98 14.58 1.86
C ASN A 19 -10.27 14.49 2.68
N PHE A 20 -10.37 13.46 3.50
CA PHE A 20 -11.51 13.24 4.38
C PHE A 20 -11.13 12.36 5.56
N SER A 21 -11.86 12.51 6.67
CA SER A 21 -11.65 11.74 7.89
C SER A 21 -11.94 10.26 7.66
N GLY A 22 -11.02 9.39 8.03
CA GLY A 22 -11.18 7.94 7.88
C GLY A 22 -9.96 7.19 8.41
N GLY A 23 -10.21 6.05 9.06
CA GLY A 23 -9.13 5.16 9.51
C GLY A 23 -8.62 4.25 8.40
N ARG A 24 -9.55 3.76 7.59
CA ARG A 24 -9.35 3.02 6.34
C ARG A 24 -10.41 3.50 5.35
N LEU A 25 -10.22 3.23 4.06
CA LEU A 25 -11.23 3.60 3.08
C LEU A 25 -12.55 2.87 3.42
N GLY A 26 -13.63 3.63 3.61
CA GLY A 26 -14.94 3.11 4.06
C GLY A 26 -15.16 3.11 5.58
N ASP A 27 -14.10 3.23 6.39
CA ASP A 27 -14.19 3.18 7.85
C ASP A 27 -13.95 4.55 8.50
N ALA A 28 -14.80 4.90 9.48
CA ALA A 28 -14.65 6.13 10.25
C ALA A 28 -13.35 6.17 11.07
N ALA A 29 -12.74 7.34 11.18
CA ALA A 29 -11.62 7.56 12.09
C ALA A 29 -12.09 7.59 13.56
N SER A 30 -11.21 7.22 14.49
CA SER A 30 -11.46 7.39 15.92
C SER A 30 -11.02 8.78 16.39
N SER A 31 -11.85 9.40 17.23
CA SER A 31 -11.61 10.69 17.86
C SER A 31 -11.58 10.56 19.39
N GLY A 32 -11.12 11.61 20.09
CA GLY A 32 -11.10 11.66 21.55
C GLY A 32 -9.89 11.01 22.23
N LEU A 33 -9.50 9.79 21.84
CA LEU A 33 -8.36 9.08 22.47
C LEU A 33 -7.05 9.87 22.37
N SER A 34 -6.75 10.43 21.20
CA SER A 34 -5.56 11.27 21.00
C SER A 34 -5.58 12.54 21.85
N GLU A 35 -6.74 13.18 22.02
CA GLU A 35 -6.83 14.37 22.86
C GLU A 35 -6.65 14.03 24.34
N ASN A 36 -7.16 12.89 24.80
CA ASN A 36 -6.89 12.41 26.16
C ASN A 36 -5.41 12.07 26.38
N LEU A 37 -4.76 11.42 25.42
CA LEU A 37 -3.32 11.14 25.50
C LEU A 37 -2.49 12.43 25.58
N LYS A 38 -2.82 13.45 24.78
CA LYS A 38 -2.20 14.77 24.89
C LYS A 38 -2.41 15.41 26.27
N ARG A 39 -3.64 15.34 26.82
CA ARG A 39 -3.95 15.88 28.16
C ARG A 39 -3.13 15.20 29.25
N LEU A 40 -2.80 13.93 29.08
CA LEU A 40 -1.93 13.17 29.99
C LEU A 40 -0.43 13.44 29.76
N GLY A 41 -0.07 14.34 28.83
CA GLY A 41 1.31 14.73 28.55
C GLY A 41 2.05 13.85 27.54
N PHE A 42 1.36 12.96 26.82
CA PHE A 42 2.02 12.15 25.78
C PHE A 42 2.27 12.97 24.50
N PRO A 43 3.48 12.92 23.93
CA PRO A 43 3.76 13.52 22.63
C PRO A 43 3.06 12.71 21.52
N LEU A 44 2.37 13.40 20.61
CA LEU A 44 1.73 12.79 19.44
C LEU A 44 2.29 13.35 18.15
N GLY A 45 2.56 12.47 17.18
CA GLY A 45 2.97 12.81 15.82
C GLY A 45 1.96 12.32 14.78
N ARG A 46 2.18 12.70 13.51
CA ARG A 46 1.47 12.14 12.36
C ARG A 46 2.45 11.43 11.44
N LEU A 47 2.06 10.23 11.03
CA LEU A 47 2.74 9.43 10.01
C LEU A 47 1.82 9.26 8.82
N LYS A 48 2.41 8.96 7.67
CA LYS A 48 1.69 8.69 6.43
C LYS A 48 2.15 7.38 5.82
N THR A 49 1.20 6.68 5.22
CA THR A 49 1.42 5.50 4.40
C THR A 49 0.47 5.54 3.21
N GLY A 50 0.83 4.87 2.12
CA GLY A 50 0.01 4.74 0.92
C GLY A 50 -0.35 3.28 0.68
N THR A 51 -1.37 3.06 -0.14
CA THR A 51 -1.77 1.74 -0.64
C THR A 51 -2.13 1.91 -2.12
N PRO A 52 -1.82 0.94 -3.00
CA PRO A 52 -2.25 0.98 -4.39
C PRO A 52 -3.77 0.81 -4.51
N ALA A 53 -4.26 1.12 -5.71
CA ALA A 53 -5.62 0.80 -6.09
C ALA A 53 -5.76 -0.71 -6.27
N ARG A 54 -6.95 -1.25 -5.96
CA ARG A 54 -7.30 -2.64 -6.28
C ARG A 54 -7.83 -2.68 -7.69
N LEU A 55 -7.34 -3.63 -8.47
CA LEU A 55 -7.71 -3.82 -9.87
C LEU A 55 -8.64 -5.02 -10.00
N LEU A 56 -9.48 -5.01 -11.03
CA LEU A 56 -10.35 -6.13 -11.36
C LEU A 56 -9.57 -7.15 -12.19
N ALA A 57 -9.42 -8.38 -11.70
CA ALA A 57 -8.65 -9.44 -12.34
C ALA A 57 -9.06 -9.69 -13.79
N SER A 58 -10.37 -9.67 -14.07
CA SER A 58 -10.92 -9.89 -15.42
C SER A 58 -10.57 -8.79 -16.43
N SER A 59 -10.04 -7.64 -15.99
CA SER A 59 -9.55 -6.56 -16.85
C SER A 59 -8.03 -6.60 -17.08
N ILE A 60 -7.33 -7.58 -16.52
CA ILE A 60 -5.87 -7.70 -16.62
C ILE A 60 -5.50 -8.81 -17.60
N ASP A 61 -4.59 -8.50 -18.52
CA ASP A 61 -3.96 -9.53 -19.36
C ASP A 61 -2.74 -10.11 -18.63
N PHE A 62 -2.92 -11.26 -18.00
CA PHE A 62 -1.83 -11.97 -17.30
C PHE A 62 -0.87 -12.69 -18.26
N SER A 63 -1.26 -12.92 -19.52
CA SER A 63 -0.46 -13.72 -20.47
C SER A 63 0.84 -13.04 -20.89
N VAL A 64 0.92 -11.72 -20.72
CA VAL A 64 2.09 -10.90 -21.02
C VAL A 64 3.01 -10.68 -19.82
N MET A 65 2.67 -11.25 -18.66
CA MET A 65 3.39 -11.08 -17.40
C MET A 65 4.23 -12.32 -17.06
N GLU A 66 5.24 -12.14 -16.22
CA GLU A 66 6.04 -13.24 -15.71
C GLU A 66 5.33 -13.87 -14.51
N GLU A 67 4.94 -15.14 -14.63
CA GLU A 67 4.33 -15.89 -13.53
C GLU A 67 5.36 -16.22 -12.44
N GLN A 68 4.97 -16.02 -11.18
CA GLN A 68 5.76 -16.31 -9.99
C GLN A 68 4.97 -17.25 -9.07
N PRO A 69 5.10 -18.58 -9.25
CA PRO A 69 4.44 -19.55 -8.40
C PRO A 69 5.13 -19.61 -7.02
N GLY A 70 4.36 -20.02 -6.01
CA GLY A 70 4.91 -20.27 -4.67
C GLY A 70 5.78 -21.53 -4.62
N ASP A 71 6.75 -21.53 -3.71
CA ASP A 71 7.58 -22.70 -3.40
C ASP A 71 6.78 -23.82 -2.74
N GLN A 72 7.23 -25.06 -2.93
CA GLN A 72 6.60 -26.23 -2.32
C GLN A 72 7.00 -26.40 -0.84
N ASN A 73 6.08 -26.90 -0.03
CA ASN A 73 6.28 -27.26 1.37
C ASN A 73 6.72 -26.12 2.31
N VAL A 74 6.48 -24.85 1.94
CA VAL A 74 6.82 -23.68 2.77
C VAL A 74 5.79 -23.47 3.88
N CYS A 75 6.26 -23.36 5.12
CA CYS A 75 5.42 -23.09 6.29
C CYS A 75 5.94 -21.90 7.10
N PHE A 76 5.02 -21.10 7.63
CA PHE A 76 5.36 -19.99 8.54
C PHE A 76 5.60 -20.46 9.99
N VAL A 77 5.12 -21.64 10.36
CA VAL A 77 5.19 -22.17 11.72
C VAL A 77 6.14 -23.36 11.76
N HIS A 78 6.92 -23.47 12.82
CA HIS A 78 7.77 -24.63 13.03
C HIS A 78 6.93 -25.92 13.07
N ARG A 79 7.36 -26.92 12.31
CA ARG A 79 6.72 -28.23 12.21
C ARG A 79 7.77 -29.32 12.19
N ASN A 80 7.43 -30.45 12.83
CA ASN A 80 8.24 -31.67 12.78
C ASN A 80 8.02 -32.44 11.46
N GLU A 81 6.87 -32.25 10.82
CA GLU A 81 6.49 -32.92 9.59
C GLU A 81 6.48 -31.94 8.41
N ALA A 82 6.62 -32.48 7.20
CA ALA A 82 6.50 -31.70 5.97
C ALA A 82 5.14 -31.00 5.88
N PHE A 83 5.13 -29.73 5.50
CA PHE A 83 3.91 -28.95 5.40
C PHE A 83 3.24 -29.14 4.03
N VAL A 84 1.95 -29.43 4.05
CA VAL A 84 1.10 -29.41 2.85
C VAL A 84 0.10 -28.26 2.98
N PRO A 85 0.05 -27.31 2.03
CA PRO A 85 -0.95 -26.25 2.05
C PRO A 85 -2.37 -26.81 2.04
N GLN A 86 -3.22 -26.32 2.94
CA GLN A 86 -4.64 -26.71 2.99
C GLN A 86 -5.48 -26.03 1.91
N LEU A 87 -4.98 -24.94 1.34
CA LEU A 87 -5.61 -24.17 0.28
C LEU A 87 -4.77 -24.25 -1.00
N PRO A 88 -5.39 -24.15 -2.18
CA PRO A 88 -4.68 -23.99 -3.43
C PRO A 88 -3.68 -22.83 -3.33
N GLN A 89 -2.45 -23.08 -3.77
CA GLN A 89 -1.49 -22.02 -3.99
C GLN A 89 -1.80 -21.38 -5.34
N VAL A 90 -1.84 -20.05 -5.38
CA VAL A 90 -2.02 -19.27 -6.61
C VAL A 90 -0.78 -18.45 -6.88
N SER A 91 -0.47 -18.25 -8.15
CA SER A 91 0.71 -17.49 -8.57
C SER A 91 0.48 -15.99 -8.41
N CYS A 92 1.55 -15.28 -8.06
CA CYS A 92 1.65 -13.84 -8.32
C CYS A 92 2.23 -13.62 -9.72
N TYR A 93 2.17 -12.39 -10.21
CA TYR A 93 2.75 -12.04 -11.51
C TYR A 93 3.64 -10.81 -11.39
N ILE A 94 4.69 -10.75 -12.20
CA ILE A 94 5.59 -9.61 -12.28
C ILE A 94 5.34 -8.84 -13.58
N THR A 95 5.28 -7.52 -13.44
CA THR A 95 5.32 -6.58 -14.55
C THR A 95 6.18 -5.36 -14.20
N HIS A 96 6.30 -4.42 -15.14
CA HIS A 96 7.15 -3.25 -14.99
C HIS A 96 6.47 -1.97 -15.46
N THR A 97 6.84 -0.85 -14.85
CA THR A 97 6.52 0.47 -15.41
C THR A 97 7.25 0.70 -16.73
N THR A 98 6.73 1.62 -17.54
CA THR A 98 7.37 2.09 -18.78
C THR A 98 7.74 3.56 -18.68
N ASP A 99 8.51 4.08 -19.64
CA ASP A 99 8.78 5.52 -19.75
C ASP A 99 7.49 6.34 -19.83
N LYS A 100 6.48 5.83 -20.56
CA LYS A 100 5.16 6.47 -20.62
C LYS A 100 4.49 6.56 -19.25
N THR A 101 4.65 5.54 -18.40
CA THR A 101 4.16 5.57 -17.01
C THR A 101 4.89 6.64 -16.20
N LYS A 102 6.22 6.73 -16.37
CA LYS A 102 7.07 7.72 -15.71
C LYS A 102 6.67 9.14 -16.09
N ASP A 103 6.52 9.43 -17.38
CA ASP A 103 6.09 10.72 -17.90
C ASP A 103 4.72 11.12 -17.36
N LEU A 104 3.76 10.18 -17.36
CA LEU A 104 2.41 10.44 -16.85
C LEU A 104 2.42 10.84 -15.38
N ILE A 105 3.23 10.16 -14.57
CA ILE A 105 3.38 10.47 -13.15
C ILE A 105 4.05 11.83 -12.96
N ILE A 106 5.19 12.09 -13.64
CA ILE A 106 5.93 13.36 -13.55
C ILE A 106 5.02 14.56 -13.89
N ASN A 107 4.29 14.47 -15.01
CA ASN A 107 3.38 15.52 -15.46
C ASN A 107 2.23 15.80 -14.48
N ASN A 108 1.91 14.87 -13.58
CA ASN A 108 0.83 14.98 -12.61
C ASN A 108 1.30 15.07 -11.14
N LEU A 109 2.60 15.21 -10.87
CA LEU A 109 3.13 15.28 -9.49
C LEU A 109 2.48 16.38 -8.65
N HIS A 110 2.17 17.52 -9.26
CA HIS A 110 1.47 18.65 -8.62
C HIS A 110 0.08 18.30 -8.06
N ARG A 111 -0.53 17.20 -8.53
CA ARG A 111 -1.82 16.69 -8.05
C ARG A 111 -1.67 15.69 -6.92
N SER A 112 -0.47 15.13 -6.69
CA SER A 112 -0.21 14.21 -5.58
C SER A 112 -0.33 14.93 -4.26
N ALA A 113 -0.93 14.28 -3.27
CA ALA A 113 -0.99 14.79 -1.91
C ALA A 113 0.42 14.93 -1.29
N LEU A 114 1.38 14.10 -1.72
CA LEU A 114 2.77 14.12 -1.24
C LEU A 114 3.52 15.38 -1.66
N TYR A 115 3.40 15.77 -2.93
CA TYR A 115 4.14 16.89 -3.51
C TYR A 115 3.34 18.20 -3.55
N GLY A 116 2.01 18.13 -3.47
CA GLY A 116 1.13 19.29 -3.49
C GLY A 116 1.03 20.06 -2.15
N GLY A 117 1.89 19.76 -1.16
CA GLY A 117 1.92 20.46 0.13
C GLY A 117 0.72 20.19 1.05
N ARG A 118 -0.08 19.15 0.78
CA ARG A 118 -1.35 18.87 1.49
C ARG A 118 -1.23 17.88 2.65
N ILE A 119 -0.04 17.30 2.87
CA ILE A 119 0.17 16.30 3.92
C ILE A 119 1.02 16.88 5.04
N GLU A 120 0.45 16.89 6.24
CA GLU A 120 1.17 17.14 7.48
C GLU A 120 1.74 15.83 8.04
N GLY A 121 3.05 15.80 8.28
CA GLY A 121 3.74 14.68 8.92
C GLY A 121 5.05 14.31 8.25
N VAL A 122 5.95 13.73 9.03
CA VAL A 122 7.23 13.22 8.53
C VAL A 122 6.95 11.92 7.79
N GLY A 123 7.25 11.90 6.49
CA GLY A 123 7.20 10.66 5.71
C GLY A 123 8.24 9.66 6.23
N PRO A 124 8.00 8.35 6.10
CA PRO A 124 9.05 7.37 6.34
C PRO A 124 10.28 7.69 5.49
N ARG A 125 11.49 7.40 6.02
CA ARG A 125 12.75 7.59 5.28
C ARG A 125 12.77 6.80 3.96
N TYR A 126 12.08 5.66 3.93
CA TYR A 126 11.88 4.85 2.74
C TYR A 126 10.66 5.33 1.95
N CYS A 127 10.83 5.55 0.64
CA CYS A 127 9.79 6.00 -0.31
C CYS A 127 8.80 4.88 -0.59
N PRO A 128 7.58 4.89 -0.03
CA PRO A 128 6.65 3.80 -0.26
C PRO A 128 5.93 3.95 -1.61
N SER A 129 5.70 5.18 -2.07
CA SER A 129 4.88 5.46 -3.24
C SER A 129 5.68 5.49 -4.53
N ILE A 130 5.02 5.11 -5.63
CA ILE A 130 5.64 5.06 -6.96
C ILE A 130 6.07 6.45 -7.44
N GLU A 131 5.28 7.48 -7.14
CA GLU A 131 5.62 8.86 -7.51
C GLU A 131 6.87 9.36 -6.80
N ASP A 132 7.11 8.95 -5.55
CA ASP A 132 8.33 9.34 -4.82
C ASP A 132 9.54 8.53 -5.28
N LYS A 133 9.35 7.25 -5.63
CA LYS A 133 10.40 6.41 -6.23
C LYS A 133 10.88 6.98 -7.58
N ILE A 134 9.97 7.42 -8.44
CA ILE A 134 10.31 8.00 -9.75
C ILE A 134 11.13 9.28 -9.60
N VAL A 135 10.81 10.14 -8.64
CA VAL A 135 11.55 11.39 -8.41
C VAL A 135 12.93 11.10 -7.82
N LYS A 136 13.03 10.23 -6.81
CA LYS A 136 14.31 9.95 -6.14
C LYS A 136 15.26 9.05 -6.93
N PHE A 137 14.72 8.13 -7.71
CA PHE A 137 15.47 7.17 -8.52
C PHE A 137 15.18 7.41 -10.00
N SER A 138 15.35 8.66 -10.43
CA SER A 138 15.06 9.10 -11.80
C SER A 138 16.00 8.49 -12.85
N ASP A 139 17.13 7.93 -12.43
CA ASP A 139 18.06 7.14 -13.24
C ASP A 139 17.54 5.75 -13.60
N LYS A 140 16.47 5.27 -12.94
CA LYS A 140 15.88 3.97 -13.25
C LYS A 140 14.97 4.05 -14.46
N ASP A 141 15.18 3.10 -15.38
CA ASP A 141 14.36 2.93 -16.59
C ASP A 141 12.98 2.38 -16.25
N ARG A 142 12.90 1.48 -15.27
CA ARG A 142 11.66 0.83 -14.85
C ARG A 142 11.65 0.44 -13.38
N HIS A 143 10.45 0.28 -12.83
CA HIS A 143 10.20 -0.24 -11.50
C HIS A 143 9.43 -1.56 -11.57
N HIS A 144 9.81 -2.53 -10.74
CA HIS A 144 9.09 -3.80 -10.60
C HIS A 144 7.76 -3.60 -9.89
N ILE A 145 6.74 -4.29 -10.38
CA ILE A 145 5.40 -4.35 -9.81
C ILE A 145 5.01 -5.82 -9.68
N PHE A 146 4.57 -6.20 -8.49
CA PHE A 146 3.88 -7.47 -8.28
C PHE A 146 2.38 -7.25 -8.44
N ILE A 147 1.74 -8.20 -9.08
CA ILE A 147 0.30 -8.29 -9.28
C ILE A 147 -0.16 -9.48 -8.44
N GLU A 148 -0.85 -9.21 -7.34
CA GLU A 148 -1.10 -10.17 -6.27
C GLU A 148 -2.61 -10.42 -6.07
N PRO A 149 -3.13 -11.64 -6.29
CA PRO A 149 -4.53 -11.95 -6.01
C PRO A 149 -4.84 -11.77 -4.51
N GLU A 150 -5.87 -10.98 -4.16
CA GLU A 150 -6.22 -10.76 -2.74
C GLU A 150 -6.97 -11.95 -2.11
N GLY A 151 -7.43 -12.92 -2.90
CA GLY A 151 -8.02 -14.15 -2.39
C GLY A 151 -8.60 -15.07 -3.46
N LEU A 152 -8.94 -16.30 -3.09
CA LEU A 152 -9.43 -17.34 -4.02
C LEU A 152 -10.84 -17.07 -4.57
N ASN A 153 -11.65 -16.30 -3.85
CA ASN A 153 -13.06 -16.07 -4.14
C ASN A 153 -13.37 -14.60 -4.49
N THR A 154 -12.35 -13.82 -4.86
CA THR A 154 -12.50 -12.41 -5.27
C THR A 154 -11.83 -12.18 -6.61
N GLN A 155 -12.26 -11.13 -7.32
CA GLN A 155 -11.56 -10.63 -8.49
C GLN A 155 -10.68 -9.42 -8.17
N GLU A 156 -10.49 -9.09 -6.89
CA GLU A 156 -9.59 -8.01 -6.49
C GLU A 156 -8.13 -8.47 -6.55
N VAL A 157 -7.32 -7.63 -7.20
CA VAL A 157 -5.88 -7.80 -7.36
C VAL A 157 -5.19 -6.56 -6.84
N TYR A 158 -4.17 -6.75 -6.01
CA TYR A 158 -3.33 -5.70 -5.45
C TYR A 158 -2.20 -5.32 -6.38
#